data_AF-A0A356TE26-F1
#
_entry.id   AF-A0A356TE26-F1
#
_cell.length_a   1.000
_cell.length_b   1.000
_cell.length_c   1.000
_cell.angle_alpha   90.00
_cell.angle_beta   90.00
_cell.angle_gamma   90.00
#
_symmetry.space_group_name_H-M   'P 1'
#
loop_
_entity.id
_entity.type
_entity.pdbx_description
1 polymer ?
#
loop_
_entity_poly.entity_id
_entity_poly.type
_entity_poly.pdbx_seq_one_letter_code
_entity_poly.pdbx_strand_id
1 'polypeptide(L)'
;MRVCPRCGFSESSGPRVVCLLCGAAMEEEASQWEGTVIDGRYRLEGFLGAGGMASVHRGVDLESGRAVAVKVLRRELASDARWIERMRREARAAAASRHPNIVEVHAFGRTSEGAPYIVMELLEGKPLHRILAECGRMPVSIATPIGAQIAEALACTHQLGIAHRDLKPE
;
A
#
# COMPACT_ATOMS: atom_id res chain seq x y z
N MET A 1 -7.49 -14.33 -3.08
CA MET A 1 -6.85 -13.46 -4.10
C MET A 1 -5.52 -14.10 -4.48
N ARG A 2 -5.14 -14.09 -5.76
CA ARG A 2 -3.84 -14.62 -6.19
C ARG A 2 -2.91 -13.48 -6.56
N VAL A 3 -1.63 -13.59 -6.18
CA VAL A 3 -0.61 -12.58 -6.47
C VAL A 3 0.54 -13.23 -7.22
N CYS A 4 1.03 -12.52 -8.23
CA CYS A 4 2.22 -12.90 -8.94
C CYS A 4 3.46 -12.54 -8.11
N PRO A 5 4.29 -13.52 -7.68
CA PRO A 5 5.47 -13.25 -6.87
C PRO A 5 6.56 -12.48 -7.63
N ARG A 6 6.47 -12.45 -8.97
CA ARG A 6 7.46 -11.80 -9.84
C ARG A 6 7.18 -10.32 -10.09
N CYS A 7 5.92 -9.94 -10.30
CA CYS A 7 5.57 -8.55 -10.65
C CYS A 7 4.56 -7.90 -9.70
N GLY A 8 4.05 -8.62 -8.70
CA GLY A 8 3.07 -8.09 -7.74
C GLY A 8 1.65 -7.98 -8.27
N PHE A 9 1.38 -8.40 -9.51
CA PHE A 9 0.02 -8.40 -10.06
C PHE A 9 -0.92 -9.24 -9.21
N SER A 10 -2.00 -8.63 -8.74
CA SER A 10 -3.04 -9.30 -7.96
C SER A 10 -4.35 -9.44 -8.75
N GLU A 11 -4.98 -10.61 -8.62
CA GLU A 11 -6.31 -10.91 -9.18
C GLU A 11 -7.23 -11.47 -8.08
N SER A 12 -8.36 -10.79 -7.86
CA SER A 12 -9.31 -11.10 -6.79
C SER A 12 -10.26 -12.25 -7.14
N SER A 13 -10.52 -12.53 -8.42
CA SER A 13 -11.75 -13.25 -8.82
C SER A 13 -11.62 -14.20 -10.04
N GLY A 14 -10.41 -14.57 -10.46
CA GLY A 14 -10.20 -15.46 -11.62
C GLY A 14 -9.65 -16.85 -11.25
N PRO A 15 -9.95 -17.92 -12.02
CA PRO A 15 -9.32 -19.25 -11.87
C PRO A 15 -7.86 -19.27 -12.38
N ARG A 16 -7.27 -18.10 -12.66
CA ARG A 16 -5.98 -17.98 -13.32
C ARG A 16 -4.86 -18.35 -12.35
N VAL A 17 -4.03 -19.28 -12.81
CA VAL A 17 -2.82 -19.72 -12.11
C VAL A 17 -1.55 -19.12 -12.73
N VAL A 18 -1.67 -18.22 -13.72
CA VAL A 18 -0.56 -17.62 -14.45
C VAL A 18 -0.78 -16.12 -14.62
N CYS A 19 0.24 -15.32 -14.33
CA CYS A 19 0.22 -13.87 -14.36
C CYS A 19 0.20 -13.34 -15.80
N LEU A 20 -0.78 -12.48 -16.11
CA LEU A 20 -0.95 -11.88 -17.43
C LEU A 20 0.16 -10.88 -17.82
N LEU A 21 0.89 -10.34 -16.85
CA LEU A 21 1.95 -9.35 -17.10
C LEU A 21 3.31 -10.00 -17.38
N CYS A 22 3.62 -11.14 -16.76
CA CYS A 22 4.98 -11.70 -16.83
C CYS A 22 5.05 -13.23 -16.95
N GLY A 23 3.90 -13.92 -17.05
CA GLY A 23 3.83 -15.37 -17.26
C GLY A 23 4.25 -16.23 -16.06
N ALA A 24 4.52 -15.65 -14.89
CA ALA A 24 4.86 -16.42 -13.69
C ALA A 24 3.62 -17.08 -13.08
N ALA A 25 3.80 -18.19 -12.37
CA ALA A 25 2.73 -18.83 -11.61
C ALA A 25 2.15 -17.84 -10.58
N MET A 26 0.83 -17.79 -10.46
CA MET A 26 0.13 -16.98 -9.47
C MET A 26 -0.11 -17.79 -8.22
N GLU A 27 0.31 -17.25 -7.08
CA GLU A 27 0.19 -17.90 -5.78
C GLU A 27 -1.04 -17.39 -5.06
N GLU A 28 -1.77 -18.27 -4.36
CA GLU A 28 -2.80 -17.84 -3.42
C GLU A 28 -2.10 -17.16 -2.25
N GLU A 29 -2.17 -15.83 -2.23
CA GLU A 29 -1.70 -15.07 -1.07
C GLU A 29 -2.84 -15.14 -0.05
N ALA A 30 -2.94 -16.28 0.64
CA ALA A 30 -3.64 -16.34 1.90
C ALA A 30 -2.91 -15.37 2.82
N SER A 31 -3.60 -14.31 3.24
CA SER A 31 -3.06 -13.37 4.19
C SER A 31 -2.74 -14.16 5.46
N GLN A 32 -1.47 -14.50 5.67
CA GLN A 32 -0.96 -15.07 6.93
C GLN A 32 -1.32 -14.20 8.15
N TRP A 33 -1.83 -13.00 7.89
CA TRP A 33 -2.20 -11.97 8.82
C TRP A 33 -3.71 -11.89 9.08
N GLU A 34 -4.56 -12.56 8.31
CA GLU A 34 -6.01 -12.43 8.47
C GLU A 34 -6.47 -13.01 9.82
N GLY A 35 -7.25 -12.22 10.56
CA GLY A 35 -7.64 -12.53 11.94
C GLY A 35 -6.57 -12.18 12.99
N THR A 36 -5.33 -11.90 12.58
CA THR A 36 -4.24 -11.53 13.51
C THR A 36 -4.48 -10.14 14.08
N VAL A 37 -4.18 -9.97 15.36
CA VAL A 37 -4.19 -8.68 16.05
C VAL A 37 -2.76 -8.23 16.32
N ILE A 38 -2.33 -7.15 15.68
CA ILE A 38 -1.01 -6.56 15.87
C ILE A 38 -1.05 -5.57 17.03
N ASP A 39 -0.07 -5.67 17.94
CA ASP A 39 0.08 -4.84 19.14
C ASP A 39 -1.17 -4.78 20.02
N GLY A 40 -2.00 -5.84 20.00
CA GLY A 40 -3.27 -5.87 20.72
C GLY A 40 -4.31 -4.84 20.25
N ARG A 41 -4.04 -4.12 19.15
CA ARG A 41 -4.82 -2.95 18.73
C ARG A 41 -5.32 -3.04 17.30
N TYR A 42 -4.52 -3.52 16.35
CA TYR A 42 -4.92 -3.53 14.94
C TYR A 42 -5.28 -4.94 14.50
N ARG A 43 -6.58 -5.22 14.36
CA ARG A 43 -7.05 -6.50 13.85
C ARG A 43 -7.09 -6.47 12.33
N LEU A 44 -6.38 -7.38 11.68
CA LEU A 44 -6.33 -7.47 10.23
C LEU A 44 -7.48 -8.35 9.71
N GLU A 45 -8.25 -7.82 8.78
CA GLU A 45 -9.52 -8.40 8.30
C GLU A 45 -9.43 -8.96 6.88
N GLY A 46 -8.41 -8.60 6.12
CA GLY A 46 -8.23 -9.13 4.78
C GLY A 46 -7.15 -8.44 3.99
N PHE A 47 -6.76 -9.05 2.88
CA PHE A 47 -5.70 -8.57 2.00
C PHE A 47 -6.21 -7.49 1.03
N LEU A 48 -5.46 -6.40 0.86
CA LEU A 48 -5.74 -5.34 -0.11
C LEU A 48 -4.82 -5.39 -1.32
N GLY A 49 -3.56 -5.79 -1.14
CA GLY A 49 -2.59 -5.86 -2.21
C GLY A 49 -1.17 -6.08 -1.70
N ALA A 50 -0.24 -6.35 -2.59
CA ALA A 50 1.16 -6.45 -2.24
C ALA A 50 2.06 -5.84 -3.31
N GLY A 51 3.20 -5.34 -2.88
CA GLY A 51 4.34 -5.02 -3.74
C GLY A 51 5.51 -5.96 -3.45
N GLY A 52 6.63 -5.71 -4.14
CA GLY A 52 7.85 -6.51 -3.95
C GLY A 52 8.42 -6.50 -2.52
N MET A 53 8.08 -5.49 -1.71
CA MET A 53 8.63 -5.31 -0.37
C MET A 53 7.64 -5.65 0.77
N ALA A 54 6.35 -5.42 0.57
CA ALA A 54 5.37 -5.43 1.65
C ALA A 54 4.01 -5.92 1.14
N SER A 55 3.22 -6.44 2.09
CA SER A 55 1.80 -6.73 1.90
C SER A 55 0.98 -5.64 2.59
N VAL A 56 -0.19 -5.32 2.05
CA VAL A 56 -1.12 -4.33 2.59
C VAL A 56 -2.43 -5.02 2.90
N HIS A 57 -2.94 -4.78 4.10
CA HIS A 57 -4.12 -5.44 4.65
C HIS A 57 -5.14 -4.40 5.10
N ARG A 58 -6.41 -4.69 4.92
CA ARG A 58 -7.50 -4.01 5.62
C ARG A 58 -7.45 -4.44 7.06
N GLY A 59 -7.69 -3.52 7.98
CA GLY A 59 -7.87 -3.83 9.38
C GLY A 59 -8.78 -2.83 10.07
N VAL A 60 -8.95 -3.04 11.36
CA VAL A 60 -9.68 -2.16 12.27
C VAL A 60 -8.79 -1.85 13.46
N ASP A 61 -8.67 -0.57 13.78
CA ASP A 61 -8.13 -0.10 15.05
C ASP A 61 -9.18 -0.37 16.15
N LEU A 62 -8.91 -1.33 17.03
CA LEU A 62 -9.83 -1.80 18.06
C LEU A 62 -10.10 -0.75 19.15
N GLU A 63 -9.21 0.23 19.33
CA GLU A 63 -9.43 1.32 20.30
C GLU A 63 -10.42 2.35 19.76
N SER A 64 -10.29 2.71 18.48
CA SER A 64 -11.10 3.79 17.87
C SER A 64 -12.30 3.27 17.06
N GLY A 65 -12.33 1.99 16.72
CA GLY A 65 -13.28 1.38 15.79
C GLY A 65 -13.08 1.76 14.32
N ARG A 66 -12.02 2.52 14.00
CA ARG A 66 -11.76 3.02 12.64
C ARG A 66 -11.18 1.94 11.73
N ALA A 67 -11.68 1.87 10.50
CA ALA A 67 -11.08 1.07 9.45
C ALA A 67 -9.74 1.67 9.00
N VAL A 68 -8.73 0.82 8.84
CA VAL A 68 -7.34 1.21 8.52
C VAL A 68 -6.75 0.32 7.44
N ALA A 69 -5.73 0.82 6.75
CA ALA A 69 -4.84 0.00 5.95
C ALA A 69 -3.53 -0.25 6.71
N VAL A 70 -3.04 -1.48 6.71
CA VAL A 70 -1.82 -1.88 7.42
C VAL A 70 -0.84 -2.48 6.42
N LYS A 71 0.25 -1.76 6.16
CA LYS A 71 1.37 -2.22 5.32
C LYS A 71 2.37 -2.95 6.20
N VAL A 72 2.53 -4.25 6.00
CA VAL A 72 3.45 -5.12 6.76
C VAL A 72 4.59 -5.58 5.86
N LEU A 73 5.83 -5.43 6.33
CA LEU A 73 7.01 -5.90 5.61
C LEU A 73 6.97 -7.43 5.51
N ARG A 74 7.28 -7.96 4.32
CA ARG A 74 7.33 -9.41 4.08
C ARG A 74 8.37 -10.07 5.00
N ARG A 75 8.09 -11.28 5.48
CA ARG A 75 8.91 -11.97 6.49
C ARG A 75 10.34 -12.22 6.00
N GLU A 76 10.50 -12.50 4.72
CA GLU A 76 11.78 -12.76 4.05
C GLU A 76 12.68 -11.53 4.05
N LEU A 77 12.09 -10.32 4.13
CA LEU A 77 12.80 -9.05 4.13
C LEU A 77 12.93 -8.46 5.53
N ALA A 78 12.22 -9.01 6.52
CA ALA A 78 12.17 -8.50 7.89
C ALA A 78 13.49 -8.66 8.66
N SER A 79 14.43 -9.48 8.18
CA SER A 79 15.76 -9.64 8.76
C SER A 79 16.83 -8.72 8.14
N ASP A 80 16.58 -8.12 6.97
CA ASP A 80 17.54 -7.22 6.31
C ASP A 80 17.28 -5.77 6.74
N ALA A 81 18.25 -5.20 7.46
CA ALA A 81 18.20 -3.85 7.99
C ALA A 81 17.95 -2.78 6.92
N ARG A 82 18.33 -3.00 5.66
CA ARG A 82 18.09 -2.05 4.56
C ARG A 82 16.61 -1.89 4.26
N TRP A 83 15.85 -2.98 4.25
CA TRP A 83 14.41 -2.94 3.99
C TRP A 83 13.65 -2.34 5.17
N ILE A 84 14.07 -2.68 6.40
CA ILE A 84 13.52 -2.07 7.62
C ILE A 84 13.71 -0.54 7.59
N GLU A 85 14.94 -0.08 7.30
CA GLU A 85 15.25 1.36 7.27
C GLU A 85 14.50 2.07 6.12
N ARG A 86 14.33 1.41 4.96
CA ARG A 86 13.52 1.95 3.88
C ARG A 86 12.07 2.16 4.31
N MET A 87 11.43 1.15 4.92
CA MET A 87 10.05 1.27 5.40
C MET A 87 9.92 2.37 6.46
N ARG A 88 10.89 2.46 7.37
CA ARG A 88 10.93 3.50 8.41
C ARG A 88 11.03 4.90 7.81
N ARG A 89 11.82 5.08 6.75
CA ARG A 89 11.93 6.35 6.02
C ARG A 89 10.62 6.70 5.30
N GLU A 90 9.99 5.74 4.65
CA GLU A 90 8.67 5.92 4.03
C GLU A 90 7.62 6.37 5.06
N ALA A 91 7.56 5.68 6.20
CA ALA A 91 6.64 6.02 7.29
C ALA A 91 6.85 7.45 7.82
N ARG A 92 8.11 7.83 8.06
CA ARG A 92 8.46 9.18 8.54
C ARG A 92 8.13 10.27 7.53
N ALA A 93 8.44 10.02 6.26
CA ALA A 93 8.18 10.97 5.19
C ALA A 93 6.67 11.24 5.03
N ALA A 94 5.86 10.18 5.02
CA ALA A 94 4.42 10.30 4.95
C ALA A 94 3.83 10.96 6.21
N ALA A 95 4.27 10.57 7.41
CA ALA A 95 3.79 11.18 8.67
C ALA A 95 4.13 12.68 8.80
N ALA A 96 5.22 13.14 8.18
CA ALA A 96 5.58 14.55 8.15
C ALA A 96 4.75 15.37 7.14
N SER A 97 4.17 14.73 6.12
CA SER A 97 3.55 15.39 4.97
C SER A 97 2.03 15.41 5.12
N ARG A 98 1.50 16.40 5.87
CA ARG A 98 0.05 16.55 6.08
C ARG A 98 -0.59 17.31 4.92
N HIS A 99 -1.36 16.62 4.09
CA HIS A 99 -2.07 17.20 2.95
C HIS A 99 -3.29 16.33 2.58
N PRO A 100 -4.43 16.90 2.13
CA PRO A 100 -5.62 16.11 1.74
C PRO A 100 -5.40 15.11 0.60
N ASN A 101 -4.32 15.28 -0.18
CA ASN A 101 -3.95 14.38 -1.29
C ASN A 101 -2.74 13.49 -0.95
N ILE A 102 -2.39 13.34 0.34
CA ILE A 102 -1.33 12.44 0.82
C ILE A 102 -1.95 11.55 1.89
N VAL A 103 -1.70 10.24 1.78
CA VAL A 103 -2.19 9.25 2.74
C VAL A 103 -1.71 9.56 4.17
N GLU A 104 -2.63 9.63 5.11
CA GLU A 104 -2.32 9.85 6.51
C GLU A 104 -1.74 8.58 7.15
N VAL A 105 -0.56 8.70 7.77
CA VAL A 105 0.03 7.64 8.60
C VAL A 105 -0.40 7.84 10.05
N HIS A 106 -1.05 6.84 10.61
CA HIS A 106 -1.52 6.84 12.00
C HIS A 106 -0.48 6.27 12.97
N ALA A 107 0.25 5.23 12.57
CA ALA A 107 1.24 4.58 13.41
C ALA A 107 2.32 3.85 12.62
N PHE A 108 3.46 3.61 13.26
CA PHE A 108 4.52 2.73 12.78
C PHE A 108 5.03 1.89 13.95
N GLY A 109 5.19 0.59 13.74
CA GLY A 109 5.57 -0.34 14.79
C GLY A 109 6.28 -1.59 14.27
N ARG A 110 6.36 -2.60 15.13
CA ARG A 110 6.86 -3.93 14.79
C ARG A 110 5.94 -4.99 15.39
N THR A 111 5.64 -6.04 14.65
CA THR A 111 4.88 -7.18 15.18
C THR A 111 5.69 -7.92 16.24
N SER A 112 5.04 -8.86 16.94
CA SER A 112 5.69 -9.78 17.90
C SER A 112 6.85 -10.55 17.28
N GLU A 113 6.77 -10.86 15.98
CA GLU A 113 7.81 -11.55 15.21
C GLU A 113 8.89 -10.59 14.68
N GLY A 114 8.79 -9.29 15.00
CA GLY A 114 9.77 -8.26 14.65
C GLY A 114 9.56 -7.62 13.27
N ALA A 115 8.50 -7.99 12.53
CA ALA A 115 8.23 -7.43 11.21
C ALA A 115 7.75 -5.97 11.33
N PRO A 116 8.40 -4.99 10.67
CA PRO A 116 7.91 -3.62 10.63
C PRO A 116 6.54 -3.51 9.96
N TYR A 117 5.70 -2.63 10.50
CA TYR A 117 4.41 -2.30 9.89
C TYR A 117 4.12 -0.80 9.97
N ILE A 118 3.31 -0.32 9.02
CA ILE A 118 2.75 1.05 8.97
C ILE A 118 1.23 0.94 8.98
N VAL A 119 0.58 1.69 9.87
CA VAL A 119 -0.88 1.88 9.87
C VAL A 119 -1.17 3.23 9.24
N MET A 120 -2.05 3.23 8.27
CA MET A 120 -2.44 4.40 7.50
C MET A 120 -3.96 4.42 7.29
N GLU A 121 -4.48 5.55 6.85
CA GLU A 121 -5.88 5.65 6.48
C GLU A 121 -6.25 4.62 5.41
N LEU A 122 -7.49 4.15 5.46
CA LEU A 122 -8.02 3.26 4.44
C LEU A 122 -8.73 4.08 3.38
N LEU A 123 -8.16 4.12 2.18
CA LEU A 123 -8.77 4.79 1.03
C LEU A 123 -9.77 3.86 0.34
N GLU A 124 -10.98 4.38 0.10
CA GLU A 124 -11.99 3.72 -0.71
C GLU A 124 -12.02 4.32 -2.11
N GLY A 125 -11.85 3.48 -3.12
CA GLY A 125 -11.81 3.93 -4.51
C GLY A 125 -11.09 2.95 -5.42
N LYS A 126 -10.81 3.42 -6.64
CA LYS A 126 -10.03 2.68 -7.63
C LYS A 126 -8.67 3.37 -7.83
N PRO A 127 -7.56 2.60 -7.88
CA PRO A 127 -6.27 3.17 -8.27
C PRO A 127 -6.30 3.62 -9.73
N LEU A 128 -5.51 4.64 -10.06
CA LEU A 128 -5.56 5.32 -11.36
C LEU A 128 -5.25 4.38 -12.54
N HIS A 129 -4.35 3.41 -12.35
CA HIS A 129 -4.04 2.40 -13.37
C HIS A 129 -5.25 1.56 -13.79
N ARG A 130 -6.19 1.27 -12.88
CA ARG A 130 -7.43 0.55 -13.21
C ARG A 130 -8.37 1.42 -14.02
N ILE A 131 -8.49 2.70 -13.66
CA ILE A 131 -9.28 3.68 -14.42
C ILE A 131 -8.70 3.80 -15.84
N LEU A 132 -7.38 3.93 -15.97
CA LEU A 132 -6.70 4.00 -17.26
C LEU A 132 -6.89 2.73 -18.10
N ALA A 133 -6.87 1.56 -17.47
CA ALA A 133 -7.14 0.30 -18.17
C ALA A 133 -8.59 0.22 -18.69
N GLU A 134 -9.55 0.78 -17.97
CA GLU A 134 -10.97 0.82 -18.36
C GLU A 134 -11.23 1.83 -19.49
N CYS A 135 -10.67 3.04 -19.43
CA CYS A 135 -10.93 4.10 -20.41
C CYS A 135 -9.91 4.19 -21.55
N GLY A 136 -8.78 3.49 -21.46
CA GLY A 136 -7.64 3.62 -22.38
C GLY A 136 -6.93 4.98 -22.21
N ARG A 137 -7.43 6.01 -22.91
CA ARG A 137 -6.91 7.39 -22.79
C ARG A 137 -7.86 8.23 -21.96
N MET A 138 -7.37 8.72 -20.83
CA MET A 138 -8.13 9.63 -19.98
C MET A 138 -8.34 10.98 -20.69
N PRO A 139 -9.59 11.51 -20.76
CA PRO A 139 -9.84 12.84 -21.28
C PRO A 139 -9.07 13.91 -20.51
N VAL A 140 -8.56 14.93 -21.21
CA VAL A 140 -7.80 16.04 -20.60
C VAL A 140 -8.60 16.72 -19.48
N SER A 141 -9.91 16.89 -19.67
CA SER A 141 -10.80 17.47 -18.66
C SER A 141 -10.84 16.70 -17.33
N ILE A 142 -10.51 15.40 -17.33
CA ILE A 142 -10.42 14.57 -16.12
C ILE A 142 -8.97 14.49 -15.62
N ALA A 143 -8.00 14.38 -16.54
CA ALA A 143 -6.59 14.27 -16.19
C ALA A 143 -6.04 15.55 -15.52
N THR A 144 -6.46 16.73 -15.98
CA THR A 144 -5.93 18.01 -15.47
C THR A 144 -6.26 18.23 -13.99
N PRO A 145 -7.50 18.06 -13.49
CA PRO A 145 -7.80 18.15 -12.06
C PRO A 145 -7.00 17.16 -11.20
N ILE A 146 -6.82 15.92 -11.67
CA ILE A 146 -6.03 14.90 -10.96
C ILE A 146 -4.56 15.33 -10.90
N GLY A 147 -4.01 15.80 -12.01
CA GLY A 147 -2.64 16.31 -12.07
C GLY A 147 -2.40 17.50 -11.14
N ALA A 148 -3.37 18.41 -11.01
CA ALA A 148 -3.29 19.54 -10.09
C ALA A 148 -3.22 19.08 -8.62
N GLN A 149 -4.11 18.15 -8.21
CA GLN A 149 -4.10 17.59 -6.85
C GLN A 149 -2.79 16.86 -6.53
N ILE A 150 -2.25 16.10 -7.49
CA ILE A 150 -0.94 15.45 -7.34
C ILE A 150 0.17 16.51 -7.19
N ALA A 151 0.14 17.58 -8.00
CA ALA A 151 1.14 18.64 -7.94
C ALA A 151 1.12 19.38 -6.58
N GLU A 152 -0.06 19.63 -6.02
CA GLU A 152 -0.23 20.23 -4.68
C GLU A 152 0.37 19.33 -3.58
N ALA A 153 0.09 18.01 -3.62
CA ALA A 153 0.71 17.04 -2.72
C ALA A 153 2.24 17.03 -2.83
N LEU A 154 2.77 17.01 -4.05
CA LEU A 154 4.22 17.02 -4.28
C LEU A 154 4.84 18.32 -3.78
N ALA A 155 4.20 19.47 -4.01
CA ALA A 155 4.66 20.75 -3.49
C ALA A 155 4.77 20.73 -1.96
N CYS A 156 3.79 20.17 -1.26
CA CYS A 156 3.83 19.97 0.19
C CYS A 156 5.06 19.13 0.61
N THR A 157 5.30 17.99 -0.04
CA THR A 157 6.48 17.15 0.28
C THR A 157 7.80 17.86 -0.01
N HIS A 158 7.89 18.61 -1.12
CA HIS A 158 9.11 19.30 -1.54
C HIS A 158 9.48 20.45 -0.60
N GLN A 159 8.49 21.16 -0.03
CA GLN A 159 8.74 22.19 1.00
C GLN A 159 9.41 21.62 2.26
N LEU A 160 9.22 20.32 2.51
CA LEU A 160 9.86 19.58 3.61
C LEU A 160 11.19 18.94 3.20
N GLY A 161 11.67 19.17 1.97
CA GLY A 161 12.87 18.52 1.42
C GLY A 161 12.69 17.03 1.11
N ILE A 162 11.45 16.56 1.00
CA ILE A 162 11.10 15.16 0.76
C ILE A 162 10.71 14.99 -0.70
N ALA A 163 11.33 14.03 -1.40
CA ALA A 163 10.94 13.65 -2.76
C ALA A 163 10.17 12.31 -2.72
N HIS A 164 9.04 12.23 -3.45
CA HIS A 164 8.21 11.02 -3.51
C HIS A 164 8.94 9.78 -4.06
N ARG A 165 9.73 9.98 -5.14
CA ARG A 165 10.59 8.96 -5.79
C ARG A 165 9.92 7.73 -6.41
N ASP A 166 8.63 7.50 -6.21
CA ASP A 166 7.90 6.38 -6.82
C ASP A 166 6.50 6.81 -7.31
N LEU A 167 6.41 7.95 -7.99
CA LEU A 167 5.12 8.48 -8.49
C LEU A 167 4.71 7.73 -9.77
N LYS A 168 3.58 7.04 -9.71
CA LYS A 168 3.04 6.21 -10.80
C LYS A 168 1.53 5.98 -10.64
N PRO A 169 0.81 5.51 -11.67
CA PRO A 169 -0.65 5.33 -11.61
C PRO A 169 -1.16 4.20 -10.71
N GLU A 170 -0.28 3.30 -10.26
CA GLU A 170 -0.58 2.18 -9.37
C GLU A 170 -0.99 2.60 -7.97
#